data_AF-A0A0E0BZ05-F1
#
_entry.id   AF-A0A0E0BZ05-F1
#
_cell.length_a   1.000
_cell.length_b   1.000
_cell.length_c   1.000
_cell.angle_alpha   90.00
_cell.angle_beta   90.00
_cell.angle_gamma   90.00
#
_symmetry.space_group_name_H-M   'P 1'
#
loop_
_entity.id
_entity.type
_entity.pdbx_description
1 polymer ?
#
loop_
_entity_poly.entity_id
_entity_poly.type
_entity_poly.pdbx_seq_one_letter_code
_entity_poly.pdbx_strand_id
1 'polypeptide(L)'
;MELLSTWMMDILYTWRNQVSAINLPTSRVCELRRDMLPLRRLPPLSFPLPRGPTPRRLFATAASASATAASPLPWPGLHAWRRAPPSDLRTWGPHGPCASPDAADEPGSEEASAGSSLAEMGALVLFTADPLAKARLTHAAFSRWVAGLPVGMAGAPDHPARPDKPIVVDMLCSPTSSVTLLSRSLRHFIERVQGRSLTLLSLSSLRHFIERVQGHSPVADALVTQKEITTHKQMGVPLNAYMLHMLAHVELNAIDLAWDTVVRFSPLRDTLGDGFFADFARVADDESRHFRWYSQRLAELGFSYGDMPVHNLLWRECAKSSNDVSARLAVIPLVQEARGLDAGPRLVQKLLGFGDHRSADIVTKVAQEELAHVSVGLHWFLKVCQMMGRVPDATFRDLIKEHDVVLKGPFNYPARDEAGIPREWYQEKFKHETPSKLSEDVA
;
A
#
# COMPACT_ATOMS: atom_id res chain seq x y z
N MET A 1 26.03 -24.63 0.88
CA MET A 1 26.21 -23.35 1.61
C MET A 1 26.07 -22.15 0.66
N GLU A 2 25.05 -22.17 -0.20
CA GLU A 2 24.69 -21.14 -1.20
C GLU A 2 23.20 -20.75 -1.04
N LEU A 3 22.73 -20.65 0.21
CA LEU A 3 21.33 -20.37 0.57
C LEU A 3 21.19 -19.10 1.43
N LEU A 4 22.17 -18.19 1.35
CA LEU A 4 22.37 -17.09 2.31
C LEU A 4 22.25 -15.67 1.68
N SER A 5 21.50 -15.54 0.58
CA SER A 5 21.11 -14.26 -0.05
C SER A 5 19.65 -14.22 -0.51
N THR A 6 18.88 -15.27 -0.24
CA THR A 6 17.52 -15.51 -0.75
C THR A 6 16.41 -14.91 0.09
N TRP A 7 16.69 -14.46 1.32
CA TRP A 7 15.64 -14.18 2.32
C TRP A 7 15.13 -12.73 2.36
N MET A 8 15.97 -11.74 2.08
CA MET A 8 15.48 -10.37 1.76
C MET A 8 14.79 -10.38 0.38
N MET A 9 15.32 -11.25 -0.48
CA MET A 9 14.63 -11.66 -1.67
C MET A 9 13.30 -12.34 -1.37
N ASP A 10 12.97 -12.91 -0.18
CA ASP A 10 11.67 -13.57 0.14
C ASP A 10 10.53 -12.61 0.48
N ILE A 11 10.83 -11.45 1.06
CA ILE A 11 9.91 -10.30 1.10
C ILE A 11 9.72 -9.74 -0.33
N LEU A 12 10.71 -9.94 -1.21
CA LEU A 12 10.62 -9.72 -2.66
C LEU A 12 10.25 -11.00 -3.47
N TYR A 13 10.07 -12.20 -2.87
CA TYR A 13 9.95 -13.52 -3.56
C TYR A 13 8.53 -14.04 -3.43
N THR A 14 7.86 -13.70 -2.33
CA THR A 14 6.42 -13.45 -2.33
C THR A 14 6.04 -12.64 -3.58
N TRP A 15 6.82 -11.61 -3.92
CA TRP A 15 6.77 -10.86 -5.19
C TRP A 15 7.35 -11.56 -6.46
N ARG A 16 8.15 -12.63 -6.36
CA ARG A 16 8.87 -13.25 -7.51
C ARG A 16 8.10 -14.30 -8.32
N ASN A 17 6.98 -14.89 -7.86
CA ASN A 17 6.25 -15.87 -8.70
C ASN A 17 5.17 -15.25 -9.61
N GLN A 18 5.31 -13.97 -9.96
CA GLN A 18 4.36 -13.29 -10.86
C GLN A 18 4.51 -13.62 -12.36
N VAL A 19 5.51 -14.40 -12.80
CA VAL A 19 5.71 -14.65 -14.25
C VAL A 19 6.17 -16.08 -14.58
N SER A 20 5.52 -17.13 -14.06
CA SER A 20 5.83 -18.50 -14.51
C SER A 20 4.64 -19.36 -14.92
N ALA A 21 3.47 -18.77 -15.18
CA ALA A 21 2.35 -19.49 -15.74
C ALA A 21 1.55 -18.64 -16.74
N ILE A 22 2.15 -18.30 -17.87
CA ILE A 22 1.41 -17.94 -19.09
C ILE A 22 1.88 -18.85 -20.21
N ASN A 23 1.24 -20.02 -20.31
CA ASN A 23 1.02 -20.69 -21.57
C ASN A 23 -0.45 -21.09 -21.55
N LEU A 24 -1.27 -20.46 -22.41
CA LEU A 24 -2.54 -20.94 -22.97
C LEU A 24 -3.19 -19.82 -23.81
N PRO A 25 -4.06 -20.14 -24.78
CA PRO A 25 -3.95 -19.66 -26.16
C PRO A 25 -4.80 -18.42 -26.44
N THR A 26 -4.33 -17.67 -27.43
CA THR A 26 -5.05 -16.58 -28.11
C THR A 26 -6.40 -17.06 -28.66
N SER A 27 -7.50 -16.53 -28.13
CA SER A 27 -8.55 -15.82 -28.88
C SER A 27 -9.86 -15.77 -28.08
N ARG A 28 -10.32 -14.55 -27.78
CA ARG A 28 -11.68 -14.04 -28.04
C ARG A 28 -11.82 -12.68 -27.38
N VAL A 29 -12.06 -11.68 -28.23
CA VAL A 29 -12.41 -10.31 -27.86
C VAL A 29 -13.79 -10.34 -27.18
N CYS A 30 -13.90 -9.70 -26.02
CA CYS A 30 -15.19 -9.40 -25.39
C CYS A 30 -15.18 -7.93 -24.99
N GLU A 31 -16.04 -7.14 -25.64
CA GLU A 31 -16.28 -5.72 -25.35
C GLU A 31 -16.84 -5.58 -23.93
N LEU A 32 -16.10 -4.93 -23.05
CA LEU A 32 -16.60 -4.51 -21.73
C LEU A 32 -17.03 -3.05 -21.78
N ARG A 33 -18.32 -2.84 -21.53
CA ARG A 33 -18.99 -1.54 -21.37
C ARG A 33 -18.23 -0.68 -20.36
N ARG A 34 -17.89 0.54 -20.77
CA ARG A 34 -17.57 1.67 -19.88
C ARG A 34 -18.86 2.09 -19.19
N ASP A 35 -18.92 1.94 -17.87
CA ASP A 35 -19.71 2.77 -16.95
C ASP A 35 -19.22 2.49 -15.52
N MET A 36 -18.13 3.13 -15.11
CA MET A 36 -17.68 3.23 -13.71
C MET A 36 -17.48 4.72 -13.43
N LEU A 37 -18.37 5.31 -12.63
CA LEU A 37 -18.27 6.69 -12.17
C LEU A 37 -17.34 6.74 -10.95
N PRO A 38 -16.28 7.57 -10.93
CA PRO A 38 -15.56 7.86 -9.70
C PRO A 38 -16.52 8.52 -8.69
N LEU A 39 -16.22 8.45 -7.39
CA LEU A 39 -16.97 9.12 -6.30
C LEU A 39 -16.93 10.67 -6.36
N ARG A 40 -16.92 11.26 -7.57
CA ARG A 40 -17.23 12.67 -7.83
C ARG A 40 -18.63 12.75 -8.45
N ARG A 41 -19.67 12.65 -7.61
CA ARG A 41 -21.05 13.18 -7.73
C ARG A 41 -22.02 12.25 -6.98
N LEU A 42 -22.30 12.56 -5.73
CA LEU A 42 -23.57 12.20 -5.12
C LEU A 42 -24.58 13.31 -5.47
N PRO A 43 -25.79 13.00 -5.99
CA PRO A 43 -26.80 14.03 -6.20
C PRO A 43 -27.33 14.55 -4.85
N PRO A 44 -27.66 15.84 -4.73
CA PRO A 44 -28.25 16.38 -3.50
C PRO A 44 -29.67 15.80 -3.31
N LEU A 45 -29.93 15.23 -2.14
CA LEU A 45 -31.28 14.78 -1.76
C LEU A 45 -32.12 16.00 -1.40
N SER A 46 -33.03 16.38 -2.28
CA SER A 46 -34.14 17.27 -1.98
C SER A 46 -35.26 16.94 -2.95
N PHE A 47 -36.41 16.46 -2.45
CA PHE A 47 -37.78 16.76 -2.89
C PHE A 47 -38.79 15.85 -2.16
N PRO A 48 -40.08 16.26 -2.06
CA PRO A 48 -40.96 15.91 -0.97
C PRO A 48 -41.87 14.72 -1.32
N LEU A 49 -42.41 14.09 -0.30
CA LEU A 49 -43.38 13.00 -0.38
C LEU A 49 -44.68 13.43 -1.09
N PRO A 50 -45.25 12.57 -1.95
CA PRO A 50 -46.69 12.50 -2.17
C PRO A 50 -47.29 11.21 -1.58
N ARG A 51 -48.51 11.34 -1.03
CA ARG A 51 -49.32 10.30 -0.40
C ARG A 51 -50.06 9.43 -1.43
N GLY A 52 -49.93 8.10 -1.29
CA GLY A 52 -50.91 7.03 -1.61
C GLY A 52 -51.44 6.87 -3.06
N PRO A 53 -52.14 5.76 -3.43
CA PRO A 53 -52.66 4.68 -2.58
C PRO A 53 -52.28 3.22 -2.98
N THR A 54 -52.32 2.33 -1.98
CA THR A 54 -52.51 0.85 -1.96
C THR A 54 -52.15 -0.03 -3.19
N PRO A 55 -51.33 -1.11 -3.03
CA PRO A 55 -51.19 -2.13 -4.05
C PRO A 55 -52.08 -3.37 -3.78
N ARG A 56 -52.69 -3.87 -4.86
CA ARG A 56 -53.34 -5.19 -4.96
C ARG A 56 -52.29 -6.30 -4.82
N ARG A 57 -52.67 -7.37 -4.11
CA ARG A 57 -51.91 -8.62 -3.96
C ARG A 57 -51.62 -9.25 -5.31
N LEU A 58 -50.34 -9.48 -5.60
CA LEU A 58 -49.90 -10.51 -6.53
C LEU A 58 -48.98 -11.47 -5.77
N PHE A 59 -49.37 -12.74 -5.77
CA PHE A 59 -48.57 -13.85 -5.25
C PHE A 59 -47.35 -14.03 -6.15
N ALA A 60 -46.16 -13.88 -5.58
CA ALA A 60 -44.92 -14.35 -6.16
C ALA A 60 -44.31 -15.38 -5.20
N THR A 61 -44.07 -16.56 -5.74
CA THR A 61 -43.48 -17.74 -5.12
C THR A 61 -42.12 -17.42 -4.50
N ALA A 62 -41.95 -17.78 -3.22
CA ALA A 62 -40.72 -17.64 -2.47
C ALA A 62 -39.63 -18.57 -3.07
N ALA A 63 -38.69 -18.00 -3.81
CA ALA A 63 -37.37 -18.57 -3.97
C ALA A 63 -36.53 -18.12 -2.76
N SER A 64 -36.13 -19.09 -1.95
CA SER A 64 -35.29 -18.92 -0.76
C SER A 64 -33.98 -18.20 -1.08
N ALA A 65 -33.92 -16.91 -0.76
CA ALA A 65 -32.67 -16.19 -0.54
C ALA A 65 -32.43 -16.13 0.98
N SER A 66 -31.27 -16.59 1.44
CA SER A 66 -30.42 -15.86 2.39
C SER A 66 -29.30 -16.77 2.91
N ALA A 67 -28.14 -16.70 2.27
CA ALA A 67 -26.89 -16.80 3.01
C ALA A 67 -26.36 -15.37 3.10
N THR A 68 -26.90 -14.58 4.04
CA THR A 68 -26.22 -13.38 4.52
C THR A 68 -24.88 -13.85 5.07
N ALA A 69 -23.82 -13.73 4.26
CA ALA A 69 -22.46 -13.82 4.75
C ALA A 69 -22.34 -12.77 5.86
N ALA A 70 -22.25 -13.22 7.11
CA ALA A 70 -22.10 -12.33 8.25
C ALA A 70 -20.89 -11.44 7.98
N SER A 71 -21.07 -10.12 8.04
CA SER A 71 -19.94 -9.20 7.92
C SER A 71 -18.90 -9.56 8.99
N PRO A 72 -17.60 -9.61 8.66
CA PRO A 72 -16.57 -9.94 9.64
C PRO A 72 -16.73 -9.03 10.86
N LEU A 73 -16.88 -9.64 12.04
CA LEU A 73 -16.92 -8.87 13.28
C LEU A 73 -15.55 -8.20 13.46
N PRO A 74 -15.51 -6.90 13.80
CA PRO A 74 -14.24 -6.21 14.02
C PRO A 74 -13.46 -6.89 15.14
N TRP A 75 -12.13 -6.89 15.01
CA TRP A 75 -11.22 -7.39 16.05
C TRP A 75 -11.64 -6.83 17.44
N PRO A 76 -11.82 -7.68 18.47
CA PRO A 76 -12.33 -7.24 19.77
C PRO A 76 -11.52 -6.11 20.42
N GLY A 77 -10.21 -6.05 20.14
CA GLY A 77 -9.32 -5.01 20.64
C GLY A 77 -9.50 -3.64 19.99
N LEU A 78 -10.23 -3.51 18.87
CA LEU A 78 -10.31 -2.26 18.12
C LEU A 78 -10.90 -1.11 18.94
N HIS A 79 -11.90 -1.38 19.77
CA HIS A 79 -12.48 -0.38 20.66
C HIS A 79 -11.54 0.03 21.80
N ALA A 80 -10.77 -0.92 22.33
CA ALA A 80 -9.75 -0.62 23.34
C ALA A 80 -8.61 0.21 22.74
N TRP A 81 -8.15 -0.16 21.54
CA TRP A 81 -7.17 0.60 20.76
C TRP A 81 -7.68 2.02 20.56
N ARG A 82 -8.86 2.25 19.97
CA ARG A 82 -9.43 3.60 19.75
C ARG A 82 -9.48 4.49 21.00
N ARG A 83 -9.78 3.92 22.17
CA ARG A 83 -9.94 4.69 23.42
C ARG A 83 -8.64 4.88 24.21
N ALA A 84 -7.57 4.17 23.88
CA ALA A 84 -6.31 4.34 24.59
C ALA A 84 -5.76 5.76 24.37
N PRO A 85 -5.15 6.40 25.38
CA PRO A 85 -4.57 7.72 25.21
C PRO A 85 -3.41 7.70 24.18
N PRO A 86 -2.98 8.85 23.65
CA PRO A 86 -1.70 8.96 22.95
C PRO A 86 -0.59 8.33 23.81
N SER A 87 0.23 7.49 23.20
CA SER A 87 1.27 6.77 23.94
C SER A 87 2.54 7.62 24.03
N ASP A 88 3.01 7.87 25.25
CA ASP A 88 4.29 8.55 25.47
C ASP A 88 5.49 7.60 25.40
N LEU A 89 5.27 6.30 25.18
CA LEU A 89 6.30 5.24 25.15
C LEU A 89 7.17 5.31 23.88
N ARG A 90 7.81 6.46 23.64
CA ARG A 90 8.51 6.82 22.40
C ARG A 90 9.97 6.39 22.36
N THR A 91 10.46 5.74 23.41
CA THR A 91 11.82 5.20 23.51
C THR A 91 11.80 3.74 23.95
N TRP A 92 12.91 3.04 23.77
CA TRP A 92 13.07 1.64 24.18
C TRP A 92 14.12 1.51 25.29
N GLY A 93 13.67 1.21 26.50
CA GLY A 93 14.51 1.04 27.69
C GLY A 93 15.11 -0.36 27.81
N PRO A 94 15.67 -0.71 28.98
CA PRO A 94 16.22 -2.03 29.24
C PRO A 94 15.18 -3.17 29.23
N HIS A 95 13.91 -2.86 29.53
CA HIS A 95 12.83 -3.84 29.71
C HIS A 95 11.67 -3.68 28.72
N GLY A 96 11.85 -2.89 27.66
CA GLY A 96 10.81 -2.61 26.66
C GLY A 96 10.53 -1.12 26.46
N PRO A 97 9.39 -0.78 25.84
CA PRO A 97 8.99 0.60 25.61
C PRO A 97 8.93 1.43 26.90
N CYS A 98 9.46 2.65 26.86
CA CYS A 98 9.42 3.60 27.98
C CYS A 98 9.20 5.03 27.47
N ALA A 99 8.76 5.90 28.39
CA ALA A 99 8.58 7.32 28.11
C ALA A 99 9.91 7.98 27.73
N SER A 100 9.87 8.96 26.83
CA SER A 100 11.06 9.73 26.45
C SER A 100 11.55 10.54 27.66
N PRO A 101 12.84 10.47 28.05
CA PRO A 101 13.39 11.29 29.13
C PRO A 101 13.23 12.80 28.86
N ASP A 102 13.36 13.19 27.60
CA ASP A 102 13.37 14.59 27.14
C ASP A 102 11.98 15.11 26.70
N ALA A 103 10.89 14.47 27.14
CA ALA A 103 9.53 14.84 26.70
C ALA A 103 9.14 16.30 27.03
N ALA A 104 9.84 16.95 27.95
CA ALA A 104 9.58 18.33 28.37
C ALA A 104 10.27 19.42 27.52
N ASP A 105 11.34 19.08 26.77
CA ASP A 105 12.25 20.08 26.15
C ASP A 105 12.38 19.95 24.62
N GLU A 106 11.56 19.13 23.96
CA GLU A 106 11.68 18.88 22.52
C GLU A 106 11.16 20.07 21.67
N PRO A 107 11.99 20.65 20.77
CA PRO A 107 11.62 21.75 19.88
C PRO A 107 10.67 21.24 18.78
N GLY A 108 9.39 21.20 19.11
CA GLY A 108 8.29 20.95 18.18
C GLY A 108 7.02 21.73 18.53
N SER A 109 7.04 22.49 19.63
CA SER A 109 5.87 23.20 20.17
C SER A 109 5.40 24.35 19.27
N GLU A 110 6.31 25.06 18.60
CA GLU A 110 5.95 26.18 17.71
C GLU A 110 5.35 25.69 16.38
N GLU A 111 6.00 24.76 15.67
CA GLU A 111 5.47 24.20 14.42
C GLU A 111 4.18 23.40 14.63
N ALA A 112 4.09 22.67 15.74
CA ALA A 112 2.86 21.96 16.09
C ALA A 112 1.72 22.88 16.49
N SER A 113 1.96 24.16 16.81
CA SER A 113 0.92 25.14 17.09
C SER A 113 0.29 25.75 15.82
N ALA A 114 0.93 25.59 14.67
CA ALA A 114 0.57 26.28 13.43
C ALA A 114 -0.69 25.74 12.74
N GLY A 115 -0.99 24.44 12.83
CA GLY A 115 -2.20 23.87 12.22
C GLY A 115 -3.46 24.19 13.04
N SER A 116 -4.53 24.65 12.40
CA SER A 116 -5.83 24.89 13.06
C SER A 116 -6.76 23.66 13.00
N SER A 117 -6.38 22.64 12.24
CA SER A 117 -7.12 21.40 12.05
C SER A 117 -6.21 20.18 11.87
N LEU A 118 -6.79 18.97 12.00
CA LEU A 118 -6.08 17.71 11.82
C LEU A 118 -5.53 17.55 10.40
N ALA A 119 -6.28 17.98 9.38
CA ALA A 119 -5.84 17.95 7.99
C ALA A 119 -4.67 18.92 7.75
N GLU A 120 -4.70 20.12 8.32
CA GLU A 120 -3.57 21.07 8.21
C GLU A 120 -2.32 20.54 8.93
N MET A 121 -2.49 19.96 10.12
CA MET A 121 -1.40 19.29 10.83
C MET A 121 -0.83 18.13 10.00
N GLY A 122 -1.69 17.30 9.39
CA GLY A 122 -1.27 16.24 8.48
C GLY A 122 -0.50 16.76 7.28
N ALA A 123 -0.90 17.90 6.71
CA ALA A 123 -0.17 18.53 5.62
C ALA A 123 1.22 19.00 6.08
N LEU A 124 1.33 19.62 7.26
CA LEU A 124 2.63 20.00 7.85
C LEU A 124 3.54 18.78 8.04
N VAL A 125 2.99 17.65 8.53
CA VAL A 125 3.75 16.39 8.63
C VAL A 125 4.26 15.93 7.27
N LEU A 126 3.40 15.95 6.24
CA LEU A 126 3.78 15.55 4.88
C LEU A 126 4.83 16.49 4.27
N PHE A 127 4.84 17.78 4.61
CA PHE A 127 5.87 18.73 4.17
C PHE A 127 7.16 18.70 5.00
N THR A 128 7.19 17.95 6.11
CA THR A 128 8.38 17.82 6.95
C THR A 128 9.35 16.82 6.33
N ALA A 129 10.56 17.25 5.97
CA ALA A 129 11.56 16.37 5.36
C ALA A 129 12.29 15.51 6.40
N ASP A 130 12.67 16.09 7.55
CA ASP A 130 13.42 15.36 8.57
C ASP A 130 12.58 14.22 9.19
N PRO A 131 13.04 12.95 9.16
CA PRO A 131 12.25 11.82 9.64
C PRO A 131 11.89 11.87 11.13
N LEU A 132 12.80 12.36 11.98
CA LEU A 132 12.55 12.44 13.43
C LEU A 132 11.60 13.61 13.74
N ALA A 133 11.76 14.76 13.11
CA ALA A 133 10.83 15.88 13.19
C ALA A 133 9.44 15.46 12.69
N LYS A 134 9.35 14.71 11.58
CA LYS A 134 8.10 14.16 11.06
C LYS A 134 7.41 13.27 12.09
N ALA A 135 8.15 12.36 12.74
CA ALA A 135 7.62 11.50 13.78
C ALA A 135 7.15 12.30 15.02
N ARG A 136 7.89 13.33 15.44
CA ARG A 136 7.49 14.22 16.54
C ARG A 136 6.22 15.00 16.22
N LEU A 137 6.16 15.61 15.04
CA LEU A 137 5.02 16.40 14.59
C LEU A 137 3.77 15.53 14.42
N THR A 138 3.94 14.28 13.97
CA THR A 138 2.86 13.28 13.92
C THR A 138 2.25 13.05 15.30
N HIS A 139 3.09 12.82 16.31
CA HIS A 139 2.63 12.62 17.67
C HIS A 139 1.93 13.87 18.24
N ALA A 140 2.49 15.06 17.98
CA ALA A 140 1.87 16.31 18.37
C ALA A 140 0.50 16.54 17.70
N ALA A 141 0.38 16.22 16.41
CA ALA A 141 -0.87 16.31 15.65
C ALA A 141 -1.96 15.41 16.25
N PHE A 142 -1.65 14.14 16.52
CA PHE A 142 -2.60 13.22 17.13
C PHE A 142 -2.97 13.61 18.55
N SER A 143 -2.00 14.09 19.35
CA SER A 143 -2.26 14.58 20.71
C SER A 143 -3.19 15.79 20.71
N ARG A 144 -3.03 16.72 19.76
CA ARG A 144 -3.94 17.87 19.59
C ARG A 144 -5.33 17.43 19.14
N TRP A 145 -5.43 16.42 18.25
CA TRP A 145 -6.73 15.80 17.91
C TRP A 145 -7.45 15.28 19.16
N VAL A 146 -6.75 14.51 20.01
CA VAL A 146 -7.32 14.01 21.27
C VAL A 146 -7.73 15.17 22.20
N ALA A 147 -7.04 16.31 22.15
CA ALA A 147 -7.38 17.52 22.87
C ALA A 147 -8.53 18.36 22.24
N GLY A 148 -9.14 17.90 21.14
CA GLY A 148 -10.33 18.51 20.54
C GLY A 148 -10.10 19.30 19.25
N LEU A 149 -8.96 19.12 18.58
CA LEU A 149 -8.72 19.72 17.26
C LEU A 149 -9.77 19.22 16.25
N PRO A 150 -10.39 20.07 15.41
CA PRO A 150 -11.34 19.60 14.39
C PRO A 150 -10.60 18.92 13.23
N VAL A 151 -11.29 18.10 12.43
CA VAL A 151 -10.69 17.45 11.25
C VAL A 151 -10.23 18.49 10.21
N GLY A 152 -11.08 19.48 9.92
CA GLY A 152 -10.82 20.53 8.93
C GLY A 152 -10.53 20.01 7.52
N MET A 153 -9.82 20.81 6.72
CA MET A 153 -9.47 20.49 5.33
C MET A 153 -8.10 21.07 4.99
N ALA A 154 -7.34 20.36 4.17
CA ALA A 154 -6.06 20.85 3.62
C ALA A 154 -5.76 20.18 2.28
N GLY A 155 -4.82 20.76 1.52
CA GLY A 155 -4.29 20.14 0.30
C GLY A 155 -3.15 19.18 0.62
N ALA A 156 -3.28 17.92 0.21
CA ALA A 156 -2.18 16.97 0.29
C ALA A 156 -1.14 17.29 -0.80
N PRO A 157 0.17 17.24 -0.51
CA PRO A 157 1.19 17.32 -1.55
C PRO A 157 1.10 16.12 -2.50
N ASP A 158 1.69 16.22 -3.69
CA ASP A 158 1.78 15.10 -4.63
C ASP A 158 2.68 13.98 -4.07
N HIS A 159 3.73 14.38 -3.34
CA HIS A 159 4.67 13.50 -2.66
C HIS A 159 5.06 14.10 -1.30
N PRO A 160 5.28 13.28 -0.25
CA PRO A 160 5.74 13.78 1.02
C PRO A 160 7.18 14.26 0.87
N ALA A 161 7.53 15.28 1.64
CA ALA A 161 8.90 15.71 1.76
C ALA A 161 9.78 14.56 2.28
N ARG A 162 10.98 14.50 1.70
CA ARG A 162 12.02 13.53 2.00
C ARG A 162 13.34 14.28 2.21
N PRO A 163 14.19 13.82 3.12
CA PRO A 163 15.55 14.34 3.26
C PRO A 163 16.43 13.86 2.08
N ASP A 164 17.64 14.42 1.94
CA ASP A 164 18.60 14.02 0.89
C ASP A 164 19.03 12.54 0.97
N LYS A 165 18.90 11.92 2.16
CA LYS A 165 19.21 10.51 2.43
C LYS A 165 18.07 9.84 3.18
N PRO A 166 17.67 8.60 2.85
CA PRO A 166 18.40 7.64 2.02
C PRO A 166 18.26 7.88 0.52
N ILE A 167 19.25 7.41 -0.24
CA ILE A 167 19.17 7.36 -1.70
C ILE A 167 18.03 6.42 -2.08
N VAL A 168 17.11 6.91 -2.90
CA VAL A 168 15.99 6.12 -3.42
C VAL A 168 16.44 5.45 -4.71
N VAL A 169 16.38 4.12 -4.75
CA VAL A 169 16.62 3.31 -5.95
C VAL A 169 15.27 2.93 -6.58
N ASP A 170 15.10 3.21 -7.87
CA ASP A 170 13.89 2.84 -8.59
C ASP A 170 13.96 1.38 -9.06
N MET A 171 12.90 0.62 -8.80
CA MET A 171 12.71 -0.69 -9.41
C MET A 171 11.86 -0.48 -10.66
N LEU A 172 12.52 -0.29 -11.80
CA LEU A 172 11.84 -0.19 -13.09
C LEU A 172 10.94 -1.42 -13.31
N CYS A 173 9.67 -1.18 -13.62
CA CYS A 173 8.76 -2.23 -14.08
C CYS A 173 9.26 -2.80 -15.41
N SER A 174 9.21 -4.13 -15.56
CA SER A 174 9.55 -4.78 -16.84
C SER A 174 8.65 -4.28 -17.97
N PRO A 175 9.17 -4.05 -19.19
CA PRO A 175 8.39 -3.52 -20.30
C PRO A 175 7.59 -4.64 -20.97
N THR A 176 6.49 -5.11 -20.36
CA THR A 176 5.50 -5.91 -21.07
C THR A 176 4.42 -4.99 -21.63
N SER A 177 4.75 -4.23 -22.70
CA SER A 177 3.82 -3.81 -23.78
C SER A 177 4.41 -2.80 -24.78
N SER A 178 5.42 -1.99 -24.43
CA SER A 178 5.88 -0.90 -25.30
C SER A 178 6.89 -1.31 -26.39
N VAL A 179 7.71 -2.34 -26.17
CA VAL A 179 8.76 -2.78 -27.13
C VAL A 179 8.16 -3.50 -28.36
N THR A 180 6.98 -4.09 -28.24
CA THR A 180 6.26 -4.75 -29.34
C THR A 180 5.71 -3.78 -30.38
N LEU A 181 5.39 -2.53 -30.01
CA LEU A 181 4.86 -1.51 -30.94
C LEU A 181 5.96 -0.89 -31.81
N LEU A 182 7.10 -0.53 -31.20
CA LEU A 182 8.26 -0.01 -31.93
C LEU A 182 8.86 -1.04 -32.90
N SER A 183 8.94 -2.30 -32.49
CA SER A 183 9.46 -3.37 -33.36
C SER A 183 8.56 -3.70 -34.55
N ARG A 184 7.22 -3.55 -34.43
CA ARG A 184 6.28 -3.72 -35.54
C ARG A 184 6.35 -2.57 -36.53
N SER A 185 6.38 -1.32 -36.08
CA SER A 185 6.52 -0.15 -36.96
C SER A 185 7.86 -0.12 -37.70
N LEU A 186 8.95 -0.49 -37.03
CA LEU A 186 10.28 -0.55 -37.66
C LEU A 186 10.36 -1.71 -38.67
N ARG A 187 9.77 -2.86 -38.37
CA ARG A 187 9.71 -4.01 -39.29
C ARG A 187 8.87 -3.70 -40.53
N HIS A 188 7.71 -3.04 -40.37
CA HIS A 188 6.87 -2.62 -41.49
C HIS A 188 7.53 -1.55 -42.37
N PHE A 189 8.38 -0.69 -41.78
CA PHE A 189 9.18 0.27 -42.53
C PHE A 189 10.30 -0.43 -43.32
N ILE A 190 11.05 -1.34 -42.69
CA ILE A 190 12.12 -2.11 -43.34
C ILE A 190 11.56 -2.99 -44.48
N GLU A 191 10.41 -3.64 -44.27
CA GLU A 191 9.72 -4.44 -45.30
C GLU A 191 9.25 -3.56 -46.49
N ARG A 192 8.83 -2.32 -46.24
CA ARG A 192 8.49 -1.36 -47.32
C ARG A 192 9.71 -0.89 -48.12
N VAL A 193 10.90 -0.89 -47.51
CA VAL A 193 12.14 -0.45 -48.16
C VAL A 193 12.82 -1.59 -48.93
N GLN A 194 12.69 -2.85 -48.48
CA GLN A 194 13.32 -4.01 -49.11
C GLN A 194 12.76 -4.44 -50.48
N GLY A 195 11.80 -3.69 -51.05
CA GLY A 195 11.26 -3.94 -52.40
C GLY A 195 11.48 -2.81 -53.41
N ARG A 196 12.20 -1.72 -53.07
CA ARG A 196 12.36 -0.57 -53.96
C ARG A 196 13.82 -0.12 -54.02
N SER A 197 14.33 0.06 -55.24
CA SER A 197 15.68 0.57 -55.50
C SER A 197 15.91 1.89 -54.75
N LEU A 198 16.99 1.96 -53.97
CA LEU A 198 17.34 3.04 -53.03
C LEU A 198 17.78 4.35 -53.72
N THR A 199 17.24 4.68 -54.89
CA THR A 199 17.63 5.91 -55.62
C THR A 199 16.68 7.08 -55.44
N LEU A 200 15.51 6.92 -54.78
CA LEU A 200 14.53 8.01 -54.63
C LEU A 200 13.77 8.01 -53.29
N LEU A 201 14.45 7.84 -52.15
CA LEU A 201 13.92 8.34 -50.89
C LEU A 201 14.45 9.76 -50.69
N SER A 202 13.61 10.76 -50.98
CA SER A 202 13.93 12.15 -50.68
C SER A 202 14.28 12.27 -49.18
N LEU A 203 15.42 12.88 -48.88
CA LEU A 203 15.92 13.14 -47.52
C LEU A 203 14.86 13.78 -46.60
N SER A 204 13.85 14.44 -47.17
CA SER A 204 12.68 14.98 -46.46
C SER A 204 11.81 13.91 -45.78
N SER A 205 11.61 12.73 -46.38
CA SER A 205 10.78 11.66 -45.81
C SER A 205 11.49 10.93 -44.66
N LEU A 206 12.81 10.75 -44.77
CA LEU A 206 13.63 10.20 -43.69
C LEU A 206 13.72 11.19 -42.52
N ARG A 207 13.89 12.49 -42.82
CA ARG A 207 13.92 13.56 -41.81
C ARG A 207 12.59 13.67 -41.06
N HIS A 208 11.45 13.58 -41.74
CA HIS A 208 10.15 13.68 -41.08
C HIS A 208 9.83 12.45 -40.20
N PHE A 209 10.31 11.26 -40.59
CA PHE A 209 10.22 10.06 -39.74
C PHE A 209 11.12 10.17 -38.50
N ILE A 210 12.37 10.62 -38.69
CA ILE A 210 13.33 10.85 -37.59
C ILE A 210 12.81 11.92 -36.64
N GLU A 211 12.26 13.04 -37.13
CA GLU A 211 11.67 14.10 -36.29
C GLU A 211 10.42 13.59 -35.52
N ARG A 212 9.64 12.67 -36.10
CA ARG A 212 8.50 12.04 -35.39
C ARG A 212 8.93 11.09 -34.27
N VAL A 213 10.09 10.44 -34.43
CA VAL A 213 10.70 9.56 -33.42
C VAL A 213 11.47 10.37 -32.36
N GLN A 214 12.13 11.46 -32.76
CA GLN A 214 12.95 12.34 -31.91
C GLN A 214 12.16 13.42 -31.15
N GLY A 215 10.87 13.62 -31.45
CA GLY A 215 9.96 14.42 -30.62
C GLY A 215 9.68 13.82 -29.24
N HIS A 216 10.16 12.61 -28.97
CA HIS A 216 10.25 12.03 -27.64
C HIS A 216 11.73 12.04 -27.22
N SER A 217 12.04 12.82 -26.19
CA SER A 217 13.40 12.98 -25.64
C SER A 217 14.07 11.61 -25.42
N PRO A 218 15.31 11.38 -25.90
CA PRO A 218 16.03 10.14 -25.65
C PRO A 218 16.71 10.25 -24.30
N VAL A 219 15.99 9.93 -23.22
CA VAL A 219 16.69 9.35 -22.07
C VAL A 219 16.99 7.93 -22.49
N ALA A 220 18.27 7.60 -22.67
CA ALA A 220 18.69 6.24 -22.91
C ALA A 220 18.24 5.41 -21.70
N ASP A 221 17.13 4.68 -21.85
CA ASP A 221 16.59 3.76 -20.86
C ASP A 221 17.60 2.63 -20.63
N ALA A 222 18.51 2.85 -19.70
CA ALA A 222 19.29 1.79 -19.10
C ALA A 222 18.32 0.93 -18.27
N LEU A 223 18.02 -0.24 -18.81
CA LEU A 223 17.21 -1.29 -18.19
C LEU A 223 17.85 -1.78 -16.89
N VAL A 224 17.46 -1.21 -15.75
CA VAL A 224 17.73 -1.78 -14.43
C VAL A 224 16.63 -2.79 -14.11
N THR A 225 16.98 -4.07 -14.12
CA THR A 225 16.11 -5.13 -13.58
C THR A 225 16.23 -5.18 -12.05
N GLN A 226 15.26 -5.79 -11.37
CA GLN A 226 15.15 -6.02 -9.90
C GLN A 226 16.38 -6.66 -9.20
N LYS A 227 17.49 -6.85 -9.93
CA LYS A 227 18.76 -7.45 -9.50
C LYS A 227 19.71 -6.50 -8.74
N GLU A 228 19.34 -5.24 -8.53
CA GLU A 228 20.27 -4.20 -8.03
C GLU A 228 19.92 -3.60 -6.66
N ILE A 229 19.11 -4.26 -5.83
CA ILE A 229 19.11 -3.89 -4.40
C ILE A 229 20.42 -4.38 -3.81
N THR A 230 21.31 -3.45 -3.47
CA THR A 230 22.58 -3.77 -2.85
C THR A 230 22.30 -4.50 -1.54
N THR A 231 22.68 -5.77 -1.49
CA THR A 231 22.50 -6.60 -0.29
C THR A 231 23.36 -6.08 0.85
N HIS A 232 22.97 -6.37 2.09
CA HIS A 232 23.78 -6.02 3.26
C HIS A 232 25.25 -6.49 3.13
N LYS A 233 25.50 -7.66 2.51
CA LYS A 233 26.84 -8.18 2.24
C LYS A 233 27.61 -7.31 1.25
N GLN A 234 26.97 -6.91 0.15
CA GLN A 234 27.58 -6.04 -0.85
C GLN A 234 27.89 -4.65 -0.30
N MET A 235 27.09 -4.17 0.65
CA MET A 235 27.32 -2.90 1.36
C MET A 235 28.33 -3.00 2.51
N GLY A 236 28.72 -4.22 2.91
CA GLY A 236 29.55 -4.42 4.10
C GLY A 236 28.88 -4.06 5.42
N VAL A 237 27.54 -4.04 5.48
CA VAL A 237 26.77 -3.71 6.69
C VAL A 237 26.25 -4.96 7.41
N PRO A 238 26.16 -4.94 8.76
CA PRO A 238 25.54 -6.02 9.52
C PRO A 238 24.08 -6.26 9.09
N LEU A 239 23.68 -7.53 9.08
CA LEU A 239 22.34 -7.94 8.64
C LEU A 239 21.23 -7.32 9.51
N ASN A 240 21.42 -7.28 10.83
CA ASN A 240 20.46 -6.69 11.77
C ASN A 240 20.31 -5.18 11.55
N ALA A 241 21.41 -4.44 11.36
CA ALA A 241 21.37 -3.01 11.03
C ALA A 241 20.63 -2.77 9.69
N TYR A 242 20.93 -3.57 8.67
CA TYR A 242 20.22 -3.50 7.39
C TYR A 242 18.72 -3.74 7.54
N MET A 243 18.33 -4.79 8.27
CA MET A 243 16.93 -5.12 8.50
C MET A 243 16.19 -4.00 9.24
N LEU A 244 16.78 -3.45 10.29
CA LEU A 244 16.17 -2.36 11.07
C LEU A 244 16.05 -1.07 10.26
N HIS A 245 16.99 -0.78 9.38
CA HIS A 245 16.92 0.39 8.49
C HIS A 245 15.77 0.25 7.50
N MET A 246 15.60 -0.93 6.89
CA MET A 246 14.46 -1.21 6.01
C MET A 246 13.13 -1.12 6.77
N LEU A 247 13.06 -1.62 8.01
CA LEU A 247 11.86 -1.51 8.84
C LEU A 247 11.57 -0.05 9.18
N ALA A 248 12.56 0.72 9.64
CA ALA A 248 12.40 2.16 9.85
C ALA A 248 11.91 2.88 8.58
N HIS A 249 12.38 2.48 7.40
CA HIS A 249 11.88 3.03 6.15
C HIS A 249 10.40 2.69 5.89
N VAL A 250 9.97 1.46 6.20
CA VAL A 250 8.57 1.06 6.11
C VAL A 250 7.71 1.91 7.06
N GLU A 251 8.10 2.03 8.33
CA GLU A 251 7.35 2.83 9.32
C GLU A 251 7.25 4.30 8.90
N LEU A 252 8.34 4.89 8.39
CA LEU A 252 8.31 6.28 7.92
C LEU A 252 7.32 6.45 6.75
N ASN A 253 7.30 5.50 5.81
CA ASN A 253 6.30 5.54 4.75
C ASN A 253 4.89 5.34 5.31
N ALA A 254 4.68 4.47 6.30
CA ALA A 254 3.37 4.25 6.92
C ALA A 254 2.82 5.52 7.59
N ILE A 255 3.69 6.32 8.26
CA ILE A 255 3.35 7.68 8.73
C ILE A 255 2.80 8.52 7.57
N ASP A 256 3.51 8.58 6.45
CA ASP A 256 3.09 9.39 5.30
C ASP A 256 1.81 8.87 4.67
N LEU A 257 1.63 7.56 4.57
CA LEU A 257 0.43 6.95 3.99
C LEU A 257 -0.82 7.22 4.83
N ALA A 258 -0.67 7.15 6.14
CA ALA A 258 -1.72 7.44 7.09
C ALA A 258 -2.11 8.94 7.04
N TRP A 259 -1.14 9.85 7.05
CA TRP A 259 -1.42 11.28 6.91
C TRP A 259 -1.94 11.67 5.53
N ASP A 260 -1.42 11.08 4.45
CA ASP A 260 -1.97 11.28 3.11
C ASP A 260 -3.44 10.88 3.07
N THR A 261 -3.80 9.77 3.71
CA THR A 261 -5.20 9.32 3.82
C THR A 261 -6.06 10.35 4.57
N VAL A 262 -5.57 10.89 5.69
CA VAL A 262 -6.27 11.93 6.45
C VAL A 262 -6.46 13.21 5.62
N VAL A 263 -5.40 13.72 5.01
CA VAL A 263 -5.43 15.00 4.30
C VAL A 263 -6.21 14.89 2.99
N ARG A 264 -5.88 13.89 2.16
CA ARG A 264 -6.41 13.74 0.81
C ARG A 264 -7.90 13.45 0.78
N PHE A 265 -8.41 12.72 1.78
CA PHE A 265 -9.83 12.42 1.90
C PHE A 265 -10.59 13.34 2.85
N SER A 266 -9.95 14.40 3.39
CA SER A 266 -10.63 15.41 4.21
C SER A 266 -11.86 16.06 3.55
N PRO A 267 -11.93 16.27 2.20
CA PRO A 267 -13.16 16.74 1.57
C PRO A 267 -14.35 15.77 1.67
N LEU A 268 -14.11 14.49 2.00
CA LEU A 268 -15.15 13.47 2.19
C LEU A 268 -15.61 13.34 3.65
N ARG A 269 -15.21 14.28 4.52
CA ARG A 269 -15.52 14.25 5.95
C ARG A 269 -16.99 14.01 6.27
N ASP A 270 -17.89 14.71 5.60
CA ASP A 270 -19.33 14.60 5.88
C ASP A 270 -19.90 13.21 5.51
N THR A 271 -19.21 12.48 4.63
CA THR A 271 -19.59 11.10 4.24
C THR A 271 -18.93 10.05 5.12
N LEU A 272 -17.63 10.18 5.39
CA LEU A 272 -16.84 9.20 6.15
C LEU A 272 -17.03 9.35 7.67
N GLY A 273 -17.25 10.58 8.14
CA GLY A 273 -17.33 10.97 9.53
C GLY A 273 -15.96 11.10 10.20
N ASP A 274 -15.92 11.82 11.32
CA ASP A 274 -14.68 12.14 12.05
C ASP A 274 -13.90 10.91 12.51
N GLY A 275 -14.59 9.79 12.77
CA GLY A 275 -13.95 8.53 13.15
C GLY A 275 -12.96 7.99 12.12
N PHE A 276 -13.16 8.26 10.82
CA PHE A 276 -12.23 7.82 9.77
C PHE A 276 -10.88 8.50 9.94
N PHE A 277 -10.90 9.82 10.09
CA PHE A 277 -9.71 10.65 10.25
C PHE A 277 -9.02 10.39 11.59
N ALA A 278 -9.81 10.18 12.66
CA ALA A 278 -9.30 9.80 13.97
C ALA A 278 -8.52 8.48 13.92
N ASP A 279 -9.07 7.47 13.25
CA ASP A 279 -8.45 6.15 13.13
C ASP A 279 -7.13 6.24 12.33
N PHE A 280 -7.09 6.91 11.18
CA PHE A 280 -5.85 7.01 10.39
C PHE A 280 -4.81 7.95 11.03
N ALA A 281 -5.22 9.02 11.71
CA ALA A 281 -4.28 9.82 12.50
C ALA A 281 -3.68 9.03 13.67
N ARG A 282 -4.45 8.10 14.25
CA ARG A 282 -3.95 7.17 15.27
C ARG A 282 -2.99 6.14 14.71
N VAL A 283 -3.28 5.56 13.54
CA VAL A 283 -2.31 4.70 12.83
C VAL A 283 -0.99 5.46 12.66
N ALA A 284 -1.02 6.69 12.13
CA ALA A 284 0.19 7.51 11.99
C ALA A 284 0.93 7.71 13.32
N ASP A 285 0.22 7.92 14.42
CA ASP A 285 0.81 8.06 15.76
C ASP A 285 1.52 6.76 16.21
N ASP A 286 0.95 5.59 15.93
CA ASP A 286 1.60 4.30 16.18
C ASP A 286 2.86 4.13 15.32
N GLU A 287 2.79 4.39 14.02
CA GLU A 287 3.96 4.25 13.11
C GLU A 287 5.08 5.22 13.46
N SER A 288 4.75 6.43 13.92
CA SER A 288 5.76 7.37 14.40
C SER A 288 6.51 6.87 15.63
N ARG A 289 5.86 6.07 16.47
CA ARG A 289 6.49 5.40 17.63
C ARG A 289 7.35 4.23 17.17
N HIS A 290 6.85 3.40 16.25
CA HIS A 290 7.59 2.28 15.66
C HIS A 290 8.88 2.77 14.99
N PHE A 291 8.77 3.82 14.17
CA PHE A 291 9.90 4.48 13.52
C PHE A 291 10.96 4.93 14.52
N ARG A 292 10.54 5.55 15.64
CA ARG A 292 11.46 6.01 16.68
C ARG A 292 12.17 4.85 17.36
N TRP A 293 11.49 3.74 17.67
CA TRP A 293 12.13 2.55 18.24
C TRP A 293 13.19 1.95 17.31
N TYR A 294 12.89 1.84 16.01
CA TYR A 294 13.89 1.36 15.04
C TYR A 294 15.04 2.34 14.85
N SER A 295 14.76 3.64 14.78
CA SER A 295 15.80 4.67 14.65
C SER A 295 16.73 4.72 15.85
N GLN A 296 16.17 4.60 17.06
CA GLN A 296 16.97 4.47 18.29
C GLN A 296 17.84 3.20 18.22
N ARG A 297 17.26 2.05 17.85
CA ARG A 297 18.01 0.79 17.79
C ARG A 297 19.11 0.81 16.74
N LEU A 298 18.88 1.46 15.60
CA LEU A 298 19.91 1.69 14.59
C LEU A 298 21.07 2.50 15.14
N ALA A 299 20.78 3.60 15.86
CA ALA A 299 21.81 4.44 16.47
C ALA A 299 22.65 3.66 17.48
N GLU A 300 22.02 2.80 18.30
CA GLU A 300 22.72 1.89 19.22
C GLU A 300 23.63 0.89 18.51
N LEU A 301 23.35 0.55 17.26
CA LEU A 301 24.18 -0.30 16.41
C LEU A 301 25.24 0.47 15.62
N GLY A 302 25.30 1.81 15.79
CA GLY A 302 26.25 2.69 15.10
C GLY A 302 25.82 3.14 13.71
N PHE A 303 24.52 3.04 13.38
CA PHE A 303 23.96 3.45 12.10
C PHE A 303 22.85 4.49 12.26
N SER A 304 22.59 5.26 11.21
CA SER A 304 21.49 6.21 11.14
C SER A 304 20.50 5.83 10.05
N TYR A 305 19.24 6.21 10.23
CA TYR A 305 18.31 6.23 9.11
C TYR A 305 18.88 7.15 8.02
N GLY A 306 18.84 6.69 6.76
CA GLY A 306 19.53 7.33 5.65
C GLY A 306 20.87 6.72 5.21
N ASP A 307 21.51 5.88 6.03
CA ASP A 307 22.83 5.30 5.69
C ASP A 307 22.78 4.24 4.59
N MET A 308 21.61 3.66 4.33
CA MET A 308 21.41 2.59 3.36
C MET A 308 20.39 3.01 2.30
N PRO A 309 20.56 2.62 1.02
CA PRO A 309 19.60 2.95 -0.03
C PRO A 309 18.27 2.21 0.18
N VAL A 310 17.19 2.84 -0.25
CA VAL A 310 15.81 2.35 -0.07
C VAL A 310 15.04 2.36 -1.38
N HIS A 311 13.92 1.66 -1.44
CA HIS A 311 13.01 1.69 -2.58
C HIS A 311 11.76 2.53 -2.29
N ASN A 312 11.13 3.10 -3.32
CA ASN A 312 9.91 3.90 -3.16
C ASN A 312 8.60 3.13 -3.46
N LEU A 313 8.60 1.81 -3.31
CA LEU A 313 7.49 0.95 -3.75
C LEU A 313 6.16 1.29 -3.05
N LEU A 314 6.18 1.48 -1.72
CA LEU A 314 4.98 1.77 -0.93
C LEU A 314 4.28 3.05 -1.40
N TRP A 315 5.04 4.12 -1.61
CA TRP A 315 4.47 5.37 -2.09
C TRP A 315 3.94 5.26 -3.52
N ARG A 316 4.59 4.47 -4.39
CA ARG A 316 4.09 4.23 -5.76
C ARG A 316 2.71 3.58 -5.75
N GLU A 317 2.49 2.59 -4.89
CA GLU A 317 1.17 1.95 -4.75
C GLU A 317 0.12 2.91 -4.14
N CYS A 318 0.54 3.79 -3.23
CA CYS A 318 -0.30 4.87 -2.71
C CYS A 318 -0.74 5.86 -3.79
N ALA A 319 0.18 6.29 -4.64
CA ALA A 319 -0.10 7.22 -5.72
C ALA A 319 -1.17 6.67 -6.69
N LYS A 320 -1.13 5.36 -6.98
CA LYS A 320 -2.14 4.68 -7.82
C LYS A 320 -3.56 4.72 -7.22
N SER A 321 -3.68 4.75 -5.89
CA SER A 321 -4.96 4.74 -5.16
C SER A 321 -5.40 6.11 -4.66
N SER A 322 -4.64 7.17 -4.95
CA SER A 322 -4.82 8.53 -4.40
C SER A 322 -6.20 9.15 -4.64
N ASN A 323 -6.90 8.75 -5.70
CA ASN A 323 -8.18 9.34 -6.10
C ASN A 323 -9.40 8.54 -5.66
N ASP A 324 -9.22 7.39 -4.98
CA ASP A 324 -10.31 6.50 -4.59
C ASP A 324 -10.08 5.95 -3.18
N VAL A 325 -10.97 6.29 -2.25
CA VAL A 325 -10.88 5.84 -0.86
C VAL A 325 -11.02 4.32 -0.72
N SER A 326 -11.83 3.68 -1.56
CA SER A 326 -11.98 2.21 -1.56
C SER A 326 -10.70 1.54 -2.05
N ALA A 327 -10.07 2.09 -3.09
CA ALA A 327 -8.75 1.66 -3.54
C ALA A 327 -7.69 1.87 -2.46
N ARG A 328 -7.66 3.03 -1.80
CA ARG A 328 -6.71 3.33 -0.71
C ARG A 328 -6.79 2.26 0.37
N LEU A 329 -8.01 1.94 0.82
CA LEU A 329 -8.27 0.97 1.87
C LEU A 329 -7.92 -0.47 1.43
N ALA A 330 -8.18 -0.83 0.17
CA ALA A 330 -7.79 -2.15 -0.34
C ALA A 330 -6.26 -2.30 -0.47
N VAL A 331 -5.59 -1.29 -1.03
CA VAL A 331 -4.17 -1.37 -1.40
C VAL A 331 -3.26 -1.20 -0.18
N ILE A 332 -3.56 -0.27 0.72
CA ILE A 332 -2.66 0.06 1.84
C ILE A 332 -2.94 -0.83 3.06
N PRO A 333 -4.02 -0.65 3.84
CA PRO A 333 -4.16 -1.42 5.07
C PRO A 333 -4.49 -2.91 4.85
N LEU A 334 -5.21 -3.27 3.78
CA LEU A 334 -5.57 -4.67 3.54
C LEU A 334 -4.50 -5.49 2.79
N VAL A 335 -3.52 -4.83 2.17
CA VAL A 335 -2.41 -5.52 1.49
C VAL A 335 -1.05 -5.14 2.05
N GLN A 336 -0.68 -3.86 2.11
CA GLN A 336 0.65 -3.48 2.62
C GLN A 336 0.79 -3.77 4.11
N GLU A 337 -0.14 -3.30 4.95
CA GLU A 337 -0.04 -3.55 6.40
C GLU A 337 -0.26 -5.04 6.73
N ALA A 338 -1.14 -5.72 5.97
CA ALA A 338 -1.31 -7.17 6.10
C ALA A 338 -0.04 -7.97 5.79
N ARG A 339 0.92 -7.44 5.01
CA ARG A 339 2.24 -8.08 4.82
C ARG A 339 3.10 -7.97 6.07
N GLY A 340 2.90 -6.94 6.91
CA GLY A 340 3.51 -6.83 8.23
C GLY A 340 3.15 -8.03 9.11
N LEU A 341 1.87 -8.40 9.15
CA LEU A 341 1.37 -9.60 9.86
C LEU A 341 2.03 -10.90 9.37
N ASP A 342 2.31 -10.99 8.06
CA ASP A 342 2.93 -12.17 7.45
C ASP A 342 4.46 -12.25 7.68
N ALA A 343 5.12 -11.10 7.82
CA ALA A 343 6.57 -11.01 7.94
C ALA A 343 7.05 -11.01 9.39
N GLY A 344 6.33 -10.35 10.30
CA GLY A 344 6.74 -10.11 11.69
C GLY A 344 7.33 -11.33 12.40
N PRO A 345 6.59 -12.45 12.54
CA PRO A 345 7.10 -13.65 13.23
C PRO A 345 8.41 -14.19 12.65
N ARG A 346 8.58 -14.14 11.32
CA ARG A 346 9.80 -14.61 10.65
C ARG A 346 10.98 -13.67 10.90
N LEU A 347 10.73 -12.36 10.92
CA LEU A 347 11.75 -11.36 11.25
C LEU A 347 12.26 -11.55 12.69
N VAL A 348 11.34 -11.75 13.64
CA VAL A 348 11.66 -12.05 15.05
C VAL A 348 12.55 -13.28 15.16
N GLN A 349 12.13 -14.41 14.56
CA GLN A 349 12.93 -15.64 14.61
C GLN A 349 14.32 -15.47 14.02
N LYS A 350 14.46 -14.66 12.96
CA LYS A 350 15.77 -14.40 12.37
C LYS A 350 16.67 -13.54 13.26
N LEU A 351 16.13 -12.51 13.92
CA LEU A 351 16.89 -11.68 14.85
C LEU A 351 17.31 -12.48 16.09
N LEU A 352 16.45 -13.35 16.60
CA LEU A 352 16.79 -14.31 17.66
C LEU A 352 17.90 -15.27 17.23
N GLY A 353 17.81 -15.83 16.02
CA GLY A 353 18.85 -16.69 15.47
C GLY A 353 20.19 -15.97 15.22
N PHE A 354 20.17 -14.64 15.07
CA PHE A 354 21.36 -13.79 15.02
C PHE A 354 21.89 -13.40 16.41
N GLY A 355 21.17 -13.73 17.49
CA GLY A 355 21.50 -13.35 18.87
C GLY A 355 21.12 -11.91 19.25
N ASP A 356 20.38 -11.19 18.41
CA ASP A 356 19.96 -9.80 18.66
C ASP A 356 18.56 -9.77 19.29
N HIS A 357 18.49 -10.18 20.55
CA HIS A 357 17.24 -10.25 21.33
C HIS A 357 16.55 -8.89 21.44
N ARG A 358 17.31 -7.81 21.65
CA ARG A 358 16.75 -6.46 21.78
C ARG A 358 16.01 -6.02 20.52
N SER A 359 16.59 -6.25 19.34
CA SER A 359 15.92 -5.96 18.08
C SER A 359 14.72 -6.89 17.85
N ALA A 360 14.81 -8.16 18.27
CA ALA A 360 13.70 -9.10 18.19
C ALA A 360 12.51 -8.67 19.06
N ASP A 361 12.75 -8.13 20.26
CA ASP A 361 11.71 -7.62 21.15
C ASP A 361 10.99 -6.40 20.55
N ILE A 362 11.76 -5.49 19.92
CA ILE A 362 11.20 -4.32 19.20
C ILE A 362 10.28 -4.80 18.08
N VAL A 363 10.76 -5.68 17.20
CA VAL A 363 9.97 -6.20 16.08
C VAL A 363 8.74 -6.98 16.57
N THR A 364 8.87 -7.71 17.68
CA THR A 364 7.74 -8.43 18.30
C THR A 364 6.65 -7.45 18.73
N LYS A 365 7.04 -6.34 19.37
CA LYS A 365 6.09 -5.33 19.84
C LYS A 365 5.40 -4.61 18.69
N VAL A 366 6.15 -4.21 17.66
CA VAL A 366 5.59 -3.60 16.44
C VAL A 366 4.59 -4.56 15.80
N ALA A 367 4.97 -5.83 15.56
CA ALA A 367 4.10 -6.82 14.95
C ALA A 367 2.79 -7.10 15.72
N GLN A 368 2.77 -6.89 17.04
CA GLN A 368 1.56 -6.97 17.85
C GLN A 368 0.64 -5.75 17.64
N GLU A 369 1.21 -4.56 17.41
CA GLU A 369 0.47 -3.31 17.21
C GLU A 369 -0.13 -3.22 15.79
N GLU A 370 0.53 -3.81 14.79
CA GLU A 370 0.07 -3.90 13.38
C GLU A 370 -1.34 -4.50 13.21
N LEU A 371 -1.75 -5.39 14.11
CA LEU A 371 -3.05 -6.04 14.06
C LEU A 371 -4.20 -5.02 14.05
N ALA A 372 -4.05 -3.94 14.82
CA ALA A 372 -5.05 -2.88 14.92
C ALA A 372 -5.18 -2.11 13.60
N HIS A 373 -4.07 -1.89 12.89
CA HIS A 373 -4.03 -1.12 11.65
C HIS A 373 -4.73 -1.86 10.50
N VAL A 374 -4.49 -3.17 10.40
CA VAL A 374 -5.20 -4.02 9.43
C VAL A 374 -6.69 -4.09 9.77
N SER A 375 -7.02 -4.25 11.06
CA SER A 375 -8.42 -4.32 11.53
C SER A 375 -9.18 -3.02 11.24
N VAL A 376 -8.55 -1.87 11.42
CA VAL A 376 -9.19 -0.57 11.15
C VAL A 376 -9.38 -0.32 9.66
N GLY A 377 -8.42 -0.75 8.84
CA GLY A 377 -8.56 -0.74 7.38
C GLY A 377 -9.72 -1.59 6.90
N LEU A 378 -9.87 -2.80 7.43
CA LEU A 378 -11.00 -3.67 7.12
C LEU A 378 -12.32 -3.05 7.52
N HIS A 379 -12.40 -2.49 8.73
CA HIS A 379 -13.60 -1.82 9.22
C HIS A 379 -14.07 -0.72 8.25
N TRP A 380 -13.15 0.16 7.83
CA TRP A 380 -13.49 1.24 6.89
C TRP A 380 -13.76 0.74 5.48
N PHE A 381 -13.05 -0.30 5.02
CA PHE A 381 -13.31 -0.89 3.71
C PHE A 381 -14.73 -1.46 3.63
N LEU A 382 -15.15 -2.23 4.63
CA LEU A 382 -16.51 -2.77 4.73
C LEU A 382 -17.56 -1.65 4.77
N LYS A 383 -17.30 -0.59 5.55
CA LYS A 383 -18.22 0.56 5.66
C LYS A 383 -18.34 1.35 4.36
N VAL A 384 -17.24 1.58 3.65
CA VAL A 384 -17.24 2.23 2.32
C VAL A 384 -17.97 1.36 1.30
N CYS A 385 -17.73 0.05 1.27
CA CYS A 385 -18.48 -0.87 0.42
C CYS A 385 -19.98 -0.81 0.71
N GLN A 386 -20.38 -0.77 1.99
CA GLN A 386 -21.77 -0.63 2.40
C GLN A 386 -22.37 0.70 1.91
N MET A 387 -21.67 1.83 2.08
CA MET A 387 -22.12 3.15 1.59
C MET A 387 -22.30 3.18 0.07
N MET A 388 -21.47 2.44 -0.67
CA MET A 388 -21.54 2.31 -2.12
C MET A 388 -22.49 1.22 -2.62
N GLY A 389 -23.10 0.43 -1.71
CA GLY A 389 -23.93 -0.72 -2.08
C GLY A 389 -23.17 -1.83 -2.82
N ARG A 390 -21.85 -1.98 -2.60
CA ARG A 390 -21.01 -2.98 -3.25
C ARG A 390 -20.69 -4.15 -2.32
N VAL A 391 -20.52 -5.33 -2.90
CA VAL A 391 -20.09 -6.54 -2.16
C VAL A 391 -18.59 -6.44 -1.86
N PRO A 392 -18.14 -6.51 -0.60
CA PRO A 392 -16.74 -6.27 -0.23
C PRO A 392 -15.74 -7.21 -0.91
N ASP A 393 -16.00 -8.52 -0.92
CA ASP A 393 -15.12 -9.53 -1.51
C ASP A 393 -14.86 -9.29 -3.02
N ALA A 394 -15.93 -9.04 -3.78
CA ALA A 394 -15.82 -8.72 -5.20
C ALA A 394 -15.11 -7.38 -5.41
N THR A 395 -15.46 -6.36 -4.61
CA THR A 395 -14.84 -5.02 -4.69
C THR A 395 -13.35 -5.09 -4.41
N PHE A 396 -12.93 -5.83 -3.39
CA PHE A 396 -11.52 -6.01 -3.06
C PHE A 396 -10.75 -6.62 -4.23
N ARG A 397 -11.22 -7.75 -4.77
CA ARG A 397 -10.56 -8.41 -5.91
C ARG A 397 -10.50 -7.52 -7.16
N ASP A 398 -11.58 -6.78 -7.44
CA ASP A 398 -11.62 -5.85 -8.57
C ASP A 398 -10.55 -4.75 -8.41
N LEU A 399 -10.45 -4.15 -7.22
CA LEU A 399 -9.46 -3.11 -6.92
C LEU A 399 -8.01 -3.64 -6.96
N ILE A 400 -7.77 -4.83 -6.41
CA ILE A 400 -6.43 -5.46 -6.48
C ILE A 400 -6.01 -5.68 -7.94
N LYS A 401 -6.95 -6.10 -8.80
CA LYS A 401 -6.69 -6.28 -10.23
C LYS A 401 -6.53 -4.94 -10.96
N GLU A 402 -7.37 -3.96 -10.68
CA GLU A 402 -7.37 -2.64 -11.32
C GLU A 402 -6.06 -1.88 -11.05
N HIS A 403 -5.54 -1.96 -9.83
CA HIS A 403 -4.31 -1.28 -9.44
C HIS A 403 -3.03 -2.11 -9.61
N ASP A 404 -3.13 -3.29 -10.22
CA ASP A 404 -2.02 -4.23 -10.46
C ASP A 404 -1.26 -4.55 -9.17
N VAL A 405 -2.01 -4.83 -8.09
CA VAL A 405 -1.44 -5.13 -6.78
C VAL A 405 -1.21 -6.62 -6.63
N VAL A 406 0.01 -6.96 -6.25
CA VAL A 406 0.46 -8.34 -6.09
C VAL A 406 0.04 -8.88 -4.74
N LEU A 407 -0.81 -9.90 -4.71
CA LEU A 407 -1.20 -10.56 -3.48
C LEU A 407 -0.74 -12.01 -3.50
N LYS A 408 0.37 -12.28 -2.81
CA LYS A 408 0.97 -13.61 -2.77
C LYS A 408 1.62 -13.89 -1.42
N GLY A 409 1.38 -15.11 -0.93
CA GLY A 409 1.91 -15.61 0.33
C GLY A 409 3.38 -16.07 0.28
N PRO A 410 3.89 -16.63 1.39
CA PRO A 410 3.10 -17.24 2.45
C PRO A 410 2.36 -16.23 3.34
N PHE A 411 1.10 -16.54 3.63
CA PHE A 411 0.24 -15.74 4.51
C PHE A 411 0.28 -16.28 5.94
N ASN A 412 0.26 -15.38 6.92
CA ASN A 412 0.03 -15.71 8.32
C ASN A 412 -1.49 -15.77 8.56
N TYR A 413 -2.08 -16.92 8.25
CA TYR A 413 -3.53 -17.11 8.38
C TYR A 413 -4.06 -16.80 9.78
N PRO A 414 -3.45 -17.26 10.89
CA PRO A 414 -3.92 -16.90 12.23
C PRO A 414 -4.00 -15.39 12.46
N ALA A 415 -2.96 -14.63 12.09
CA ALA A 415 -2.96 -13.18 12.30
C ALA A 415 -3.96 -12.45 11.39
N ARG A 416 -4.09 -12.87 10.12
CA ARG A 416 -5.08 -12.31 9.20
C ARG A 416 -6.53 -12.62 9.62
N ASP A 417 -6.77 -13.83 10.11
CA ASP A 417 -8.07 -14.22 10.70
C ASP A 417 -8.39 -13.37 11.94
N GLU A 418 -7.40 -13.14 12.81
CA GLU A 418 -7.54 -12.30 14.00
C GLU A 418 -7.83 -10.83 13.63
N ALA A 419 -7.20 -10.32 12.58
CA ALA A 419 -7.49 -9.00 12.01
C ALA A 419 -8.88 -8.94 11.32
N GLY A 420 -9.47 -10.10 11.05
CA GLY A 420 -10.78 -10.26 10.44
C GLY A 420 -10.80 -10.36 8.92
N ILE A 421 -9.65 -10.41 8.22
CA ILE A 421 -9.63 -10.51 6.75
C ILE A 421 -10.12 -11.90 6.34
N PRO A 422 -11.22 -12.00 5.58
CA PRO A 422 -11.71 -13.31 5.13
C PRO A 422 -10.73 -13.97 4.15
N ARG A 423 -10.43 -15.25 4.38
CA ARG A 423 -9.42 -16.00 3.60
C ARG A 423 -9.72 -16.03 2.11
N GLU A 424 -11.01 -16.09 1.76
CA GLU A 424 -11.49 -16.16 0.38
C GLU A 424 -11.22 -14.90 -0.45
N TRP A 425 -10.83 -13.79 0.19
CA TRP A 425 -10.47 -12.56 -0.51
C TRP A 425 -9.09 -12.65 -1.16
N TYR A 426 -8.18 -13.44 -0.57
CA TYR A 426 -6.76 -13.46 -0.93
C TYR A 426 -6.19 -14.84 -1.25
N GLN A 427 -6.97 -15.90 -1.00
CA GLN A 427 -6.63 -17.24 -1.45
C GLN A 427 -7.13 -17.47 -2.87
N GLU A 428 -6.25 -17.92 -3.78
CA GLU A 428 -6.70 -18.38 -5.09
C GLU A 428 -7.62 -19.60 -4.90
N LYS A 429 -8.81 -19.56 -5.52
CA LYS A 429 -9.68 -20.74 -5.57
C LYS A 429 -8.92 -21.83 -6.32
N PHE A 430 -8.66 -22.97 -5.68
CA PHE A 430 -8.15 -24.16 -6.35
C PHE A 430 -9.04 -24.44 -7.57
N LYS A 431 -8.45 -24.40 -8.78
CA LYS A 431 -9.13 -24.86 -9.99
C LYS A 431 -9.50 -26.32 -9.75
N HIS A 432 -10.79 -26.63 -9.74
CA HIS A 432 -11.29 -28.00 -9.69
C HIS A 432 -10.61 -28.85 -10.78
N GLU A 433 -10.20 -30.04 -10.37
CA GLU A 433 -9.62 -31.09 -11.22
C GLU A 433 -10.42 -31.27 -12.50
N THR A 434 -9.73 -31.23 -13.63
CA THR A 434 -10.23 -31.65 -14.93
C THR A 434 -10.79 -33.08 -14.82
N PRO A 435 -12.01 -33.37 -15.30
CA PRO A 435 -12.53 -34.74 -15.30
C PRO A 435 -11.58 -35.64 -16.08
N SER A 436 -11.14 -36.73 -15.43
CA SER A 436 -10.36 -37.78 -16.06
C SER A 436 -11.09 -38.28 -17.30
N LYS A 437 -10.48 -38.11 -18.48
CA LYS A 437 -10.95 -38.77 -19.69
C LYS A 437 -10.73 -40.26 -19.50
N LEU A 438 -11.80 -40.99 -19.21
CA LEU A 438 -11.86 -42.42 -19.48
C LEU A 438 -11.59 -42.61 -20.97
N SER A 439 -10.53 -43.36 -21.24
CA SER A 439 -10.05 -43.78 -22.55
C SER A 439 -11.13 -44.57 -23.29
N GLU A 440 -11.50 -44.10 -24.47
CA GLU A 440 -12.04 -44.95 -25.53
C GLU A 440 -10.86 -45.72 -26.13
N ASP A 441 -10.72 -47.00 -25.76
CA ASP A 441 -9.92 -47.96 -26.50
C ASP A 441 -10.84 -48.76 -27.43
N VAL A 442 -10.73 -48.42 -28.72
CA VAL A 442 -10.58 -49.29 -29.90
C VAL A 442 -11.14 -50.72 -29.81
N ALA A 443 -12.10 -50.99 -30.69
CA ALA A 443 -12.28 -52.30 -31.34
C ALA A 443 -11.92 -52.18 -32.82
#